data_AF-G3INE2-F1
#
_entry.id   AF-G3INE2-F1
#
_cell.length_a   1.000
_cell.length_b   1.000
_cell.length_c   1.000
_cell.angle_alpha   90.00
_cell.angle_beta   90.00
_cell.angle_gamma   90.00
#
_symmetry.space_group_name_H-M   'P 1'
#
loop_
_entity.id
_entity.type
_entity.pdbx_description
1 polymer ?
#
loop_
_entity_poly.entity_id
_entity_poly.type
_entity_poly.pdbx_seq_one_letter_code
_entity_poly.pdbx_strand_id
1 'polypeptide(L)'
;MEELEKALSCPGQPSNCVTIPCSLDGRLQVSHRKGLPHVIYCRVWRWPDLQSHHELKPLECCEFPFGSKQKEVCINPYHYKRVESPALFVICIEVCMCCGVFPVGYVLLCEEMMLLL
;
A
#
# COMPACT_ATOMS: atom_id res chain seq x y z
N MET A 1 9.71 -19.92 -3.35
CA MET A 1 10.69 -18.93 -3.85
C MET A 1 10.41 -18.62 -5.32
N GLU A 2 10.24 -19.65 -6.15
CA GLU A 2 9.88 -19.53 -7.58
C GLU A 2 8.70 -18.59 -7.86
N GLU A 3 7.62 -18.64 -7.07
CA GLU A 3 6.46 -17.76 -7.28
C GLU A 3 6.78 -16.27 -7.11
N LEU A 4 7.69 -15.92 -6.20
CA LEU A 4 8.11 -14.54 -6.02
C LEU A 4 8.96 -14.07 -7.19
N GLU A 5 9.90 -14.90 -7.65
CA GLU A 5 10.74 -14.60 -8.81
C GLU A 5 9.89 -14.42 -10.08
N LYS A 6 8.87 -15.28 -10.26
CA LYS A 6 7.91 -15.18 -11.36
C LYS A 6 7.11 -13.88 -11.29
N ALA A 7 6.56 -13.55 -10.12
CA ALA A 7 5.79 -12.32 -9.93
C ALA A 7 6.65 -11.07 -10.23
N LEU A 8 7.93 -11.07 -9.82
CA LEU A 8 8.87 -9.99 -10.06
C LEU A 8 9.31 -9.88 -11.53
N SER A 9 9.40 -11.00 -12.25
CA SER A 9 9.88 -11.03 -13.63
C SER A 9 8.81 -10.59 -14.65
N CYS A 10 7.53 -10.75 -14.33
CA CYS A 10 6.41 -10.43 -15.23
C CYS A 10 5.38 -9.48 -14.57
N PRO A 11 5.72 -8.19 -14.37
CA PRO A 11 4.78 -7.22 -13.82
C PRO A 11 3.50 -7.13 -14.66
N GLY A 12 2.33 -7.15 -14.02
CA GLY A 12 1.03 -7.03 -14.69
C GLY A 12 0.39 -8.36 -15.10
N GLN A 13 1.10 -9.48 -14.99
CA GLN A 13 0.47 -10.80 -15.09
C GLN A 13 -0.09 -11.25 -13.72
N PRO A 14 -1.21 -11.98 -13.70
CA PRO A 14 -1.71 -12.61 -12.48
C PRO A 14 -0.63 -13.51 -11.87
N SER A 15 -0.42 -13.38 -10.57
CA SER A 15 0.52 -14.19 -9.80
C SER A 15 -0.12 -14.66 -8.50
N ASN A 16 0.37 -15.78 -7.97
CA ASN A 16 -0.13 -16.37 -6.73
C ASN A 16 0.32 -15.54 -5.50
N CYS A 17 -0.35 -15.74 -4.37
CA CYS A 17 0.11 -15.17 -3.11
C CYS A 17 1.46 -15.79 -2.74
N VAL A 18 2.39 -14.94 -2.29
CA VAL A 18 3.64 -15.38 -1.67
C VAL A 18 3.52 -15.02 -0.21
N THR A 19 3.38 -16.00 0.67
CA THR A 19 3.08 -15.78 2.09
C THR A 19 4.27 -16.05 2.99
N ILE A 20 4.27 -15.38 4.14
CA ILE A 20 5.14 -15.71 5.28
C ILE A 20 4.30 -15.81 6.57
N PRO A 21 4.76 -16.54 7.60
CA PRO A 21 4.08 -16.57 8.89
C PRO A 21 3.95 -15.17 9.51
N CYS A 22 2.76 -14.84 10.00
CA CYS A 22 2.50 -13.58 10.69
C CYS A 22 2.96 -13.66 12.14
N SER A 23 3.77 -12.69 12.58
CA SER A 23 4.13 -12.55 14.00
C SER A 23 2.94 -12.05 14.83
N LEU A 24 2.99 -12.24 16.15
CA LEU A 24 1.89 -11.83 17.05
C LEU A 24 1.53 -10.34 16.94
N ASP A 25 2.51 -9.49 16.68
CA ASP A 25 2.35 -8.05 16.46
C ASP A 25 2.36 -7.65 14.98
N GLY A 26 2.39 -8.62 14.05
CA GLY A 26 2.41 -8.42 12.61
C GLY A 26 3.71 -7.82 12.04
N ARG A 27 4.78 -7.66 12.85
CA ARG A 27 6.04 -7.03 12.43
C ARG A 27 7.11 -8.07 12.13
N LEU A 28 7.89 -7.83 11.09
CA LEU A 28 9.10 -8.57 10.75
C LEU A 28 10.33 -7.80 11.23
N GLN A 29 11.28 -8.48 11.86
CA GLN A 29 12.56 -7.93 12.29
C GLN A 29 13.66 -8.36 11.32
N VAL A 30 14.33 -7.38 10.69
CA VAL A 30 15.48 -7.61 9.80
C VAL A 30 16.60 -6.66 10.23
N SER A 31 17.76 -7.21 10.58
CA SER A 31 18.96 -6.43 10.98
C SER A 31 18.65 -5.30 11.98
N HIS A 32 18.08 -5.66 13.13
CA HIS A 32 17.68 -4.75 14.22
C HIS A 32 16.57 -3.72 13.90
N ARG A 33 16.02 -3.72 12.68
CA ARG A 33 14.90 -2.86 12.30
C ARG A 33 13.60 -3.67 12.27
N LYS A 34 12.53 -3.10 12.83
CA LYS A 34 11.19 -3.69 12.79
C LYS A 34 10.33 -2.95 11.79
N GLY A 35 9.59 -3.68 10.96
CA GLY A 35 8.64 -3.10 10.02
C GLY A 35 7.57 -4.11 9.62
N LEU A 36 6.53 -3.64 8.94
CA LEU A 36 5.49 -4.53 8.43
C LEU A 36 5.99 -5.24 7.16
N PRO A 37 5.85 -6.57 7.06
CA PRO A 37 6.51 -7.34 6.00
C PRO A 37 6.08 -6.91 4.60
N HIS A 38 4.77 -6.77 4.36
CA HIS A 38 4.25 -6.29 3.06
C HIS A 38 4.77 -4.89 2.69
N VAL A 39 4.95 -3.98 3.66
CA VAL A 39 5.54 -2.65 3.43
C VAL A 39 7.02 -2.76 3.06
N ILE A 40 7.80 -3.57 3.79
CA ILE A 40 9.23 -3.76 3.52
C ILE A 40 9.42 -4.25 2.08
N TYR A 41 8.70 -5.29 1.69
CA TYR A 41 8.85 -5.89 0.36
C TYR A 41 8.29 -5.01 -0.76
N CYS A 42 7.15 -4.33 -0.56
CA CYS A 42 6.67 -3.33 -1.52
C CYS A 42 7.66 -2.16 -1.69
N ARG A 43 8.33 -1.74 -0.61
CA ARG A 43 9.35 -0.68 -0.67
C ARG A 43 10.57 -1.10 -1.46
N VAL A 44 11.04 -2.33 -1.30
CA VAL A 44 12.22 -2.85 -2.00
C VAL A 44 11.99 -2.97 -3.51
N TRP A 45 10.83 -3.48 -3.93
CA TRP A 45 10.63 -3.85 -5.34
C TRP A 45 9.73 -2.92 -6.17
N ARG A 46 8.98 -2.01 -5.54
CA ARG A 46 8.04 -1.14 -6.28
C ARG A 46 8.17 0.34 -5.94
N TRP A 47 8.11 0.68 -4.65
CA TRP A 47 7.99 2.07 -4.21
C TRP A 47 9.04 2.41 -3.14
N PRO A 48 10.27 2.77 -3.51
CA PRO A 48 11.35 3.04 -2.55
C PRO A 48 11.02 4.20 -1.59
N ASP A 49 10.13 5.10 -2.00
CA ASP A 49 9.63 6.25 -1.25
C ASP A 49 8.39 5.95 -0.39
N LEU A 50 7.88 4.71 -0.37
CA LEU A 50 6.73 4.31 0.44
C LEU A 50 7.00 4.56 1.92
N GLN A 51 6.20 5.39 2.60
CA GLN A 51 6.43 5.78 3.99
C GLN A 51 5.73 4.86 4.98
N SER A 52 4.45 4.55 4.72
CA SER A 52 3.59 3.83 5.66
C SER A 52 2.68 2.80 4.98
N HIS A 53 2.16 1.86 5.75
CA HIS A 53 1.14 0.90 5.32
C HIS A 53 -0.19 1.57 4.90
N HIS A 54 -0.48 2.78 5.37
CA HIS A 54 -1.68 3.52 4.96
C HIS A 54 -1.70 3.87 3.46
N GLU A 55 -0.52 3.89 2.82
CA GLU A 55 -0.39 4.09 1.38
C GLU A 55 -0.59 2.80 0.58
N LEU A 56 -0.86 1.65 1.22
CA LEU A 56 -1.09 0.37 0.55
C LEU A 56 -2.51 -0.13 0.80
N LYS A 57 -3.18 -0.54 -0.28
CA LYS A 57 -4.41 -1.34 -0.20
C LYS A 57 -4.21 -2.67 -0.92
N PRO A 58 -4.69 -3.80 -0.37
CA PRO A 58 -4.64 -5.07 -1.08
C PRO A 58 -5.54 -5.03 -2.33
N LEU A 59 -5.17 -5.81 -3.33
CA LEU A 59 -6.03 -6.12 -4.48
C LEU A 59 -7.00 -7.26 -4.12
N GLU A 60 -8.11 -7.34 -4.85
CA GLU A 60 -9.14 -8.37 -4.65
C GLU A 60 -8.61 -9.79 -4.90
N CYS A 61 -7.58 -9.94 -5.73
CA CYS A 61 -6.94 -11.24 -6.00
C CYS A 61 -6.05 -11.74 -4.85
N CYS A 62 -5.85 -10.95 -3.79
CA CYS A 62 -5.00 -11.33 -2.67
C CYS A 62 -5.83 -12.11 -1.63
N GLU A 63 -5.51 -13.40 -1.46
CA GLU A 63 -6.19 -14.26 -0.48
C GLU A 63 -5.68 -14.05 0.96
N PHE A 64 -4.43 -13.58 1.09
CA PHE A 64 -3.74 -13.40 2.38
C PHE A 64 -3.31 -11.94 2.63
N PRO A 65 -4.20 -10.94 2.50
CA PRO A 65 -3.81 -9.56 2.63
C PRO A 65 -3.47 -9.22 4.08
N PHE A 66 -2.60 -8.22 4.26
CA PHE A 66 -2.33 -7.69 5.59
C PHE A 66 -3.62 -7.12 6.20
N GLY A 67 -3.94 -7.54 7.43
CA GLY A 67 -5.18 -7.15 8.12
C GLY A 67 -6.29 -8.23 8.11
N SER A 68 -6.14 -9.32 7.36
CA SER A 68 -7.13 -10.42 7.30
C SER A 68 -7.24 -11.28 8.58
N LYS A 69 -6.44 -10.98 9.63
CA LYS A 69 -6.32 -11.76 10.88
C LYS A 69 -5.94 -13.24 10.67
N GLN A 70 -5.44 -13.60 9.50
CA GLN A 70 -4.95 -14.94 9.20
C GLN A 70 -3.55 -15.17 9.83
N LYS A 71 -3.14 -16.44 9.89
CA LYS A 71 -1.82 -16.85 10.40
C LYS A 71 -0.67 -16.51 9.46
N GLU A 72 -1.00 -16.18 8.21
CA GLU A 72 -0.04 -15.87 7.16
C GLU A 72 -0.34 -14.50 6.57
N VAL A 73 0.69 -13.87 5.99
CA VAL A 73 0.58 -12.58 5.31
C VAL A 73 1.27 -12.65 3.95
N CYS A 74 0.57 -12.19 2.92
CA CYS A 74 1.11 -12.05 1.58
C CYS A 74 2.15 -10.92 1.54
N ILE A 75 3.28 -11.18 0.90
CA ILE A 75 4.36 -10.23 0.69
C ILE A 75 4.59 -9.93 -0.80
N ASN A 76 3.80 -10.53 -1.69
CA ASN A 76 3.87 -10.27 -3.13
C ASN A 76 3.56 -8.78 -3.39
N PRO A 77 4.52 -7.97 -3.86
CA PRO A 77 4.31 -6.54 -4.04
C PRO A 77 3.18 -6.21 -5.01
N TYR A 78 2.91 -7.07 -6.00
CA TYR A 78 1.88 -6.86 -7.00
C TYR A 78 0.46 -7.19 -6.51
N HIS A 79 0.32 -7.71 -5.30
CA HIS A 79 -0.98 -7.91 -4.64
C HIS A 79 -1.44 -6.69 -3.85
N TYR A 80 -0.69 -5.59 -3.92
CA TYR A 80 -1.03 -4.31 -3.30
C TYR A 80 -1.06 -3.21 -4.37
N LYS A 81 -1.94 -2.24 -4.19
CA LYS A 81 -1.93 -0.97 -4.93
C LYS A 81 -1.57 0.16 -3.98
N ARG A 82 -0.82 1.13 -4.52
CA ARG A 82 -0.54 2.37 -3.80
C ARG A 82 -1.76 3.28 -3.83
N VAL A 83 -2.07 3.90 -2.71
CA VAL A 83 -3.10 4.92 -2.56
C VAL A 83 -2.50 6.14 -1.87
N GLU A 84 -3.11 7.31 -2.06
CA GLU A 84 -2.71 8.49 -1.33
C GLU A 84 -3.01 8.32 0.17
N SER A 85 -2.06 8.73 1.00
CA SER A 85 -2.25 8.72 2.45
C SER A 85 -3.33 9.74 2.83
N PRO A 86 -4.37 9.36 3.59
CA PRO A 86 -5.42 10.28 4.03
C PRO A 86 -4.89 11.50 4.79
N ALA A 87 -3.75 11.37 5.48
CA ALA A 87 -3.14 12.49 6.21
C ALA A 87 -2.56 13.57 5.28
N LEU A 88 -2.00 13.18 4.13
CA LEU A 88 -1.56 14.13 3.11
C LEU A 88 -2.76 14.83 2.48
N PHE A 89 -3.88 14.12 2.29
CA PHE A 89 -5.11 14.70 1.78
C PHE A 89 -5.65 15.82 2.70
N VAL A 90 -5.69 15.61 4.02
CA VAL A 90 -6.16 16.63 4.98
C VAL A 90 -5.25 17.86 4.98
N ILE A 91 -3.92 17.66 5.02
CA ILE A 91 -2.95 18.77 5.02
C ILE A 91 -3.03 19.54 3.69
N CYS A 92 -3.11 18.84 2.55
CA CYS A 92 -3.22 19.49 1.25
C CYS A 92 -4.53 20.27 1.10
N ILE A 93 -5.65 19.82 1.66
CA ILE A 93 -6.90 20.58 1.68
C ILE A 93 -6.74 21.84 2.53
N GLU A 94 -6.25 21.72 3.77
CA GLU A 94 -6.08 22.89 4.65
C GLU A 94 -5.14 23.94 4.03
N VAL A 95 -4.05 23.49 3.39
CA VAL A 95 -3.08 24.37 2.72
C VAL A 95 -3.67 24.94 1.42
N CYS A 96 -4.34 24.15 0.57
CA CYS A 96 -4.97 24.65 -0.66
C CYS A 96 -6.11 25.64 -0.38
N MET A 97 -6.93 25.41 0.65
CA MET A 97 -7.95 26.36 1.09
C MET A 97 -7.34 27.68 1.56
N CYS A 98 -6.19 27.65 2.23
CA CYS A 98 -5.48 28.87 2.63
C CYS A 98 -4.79 29.59 1.46
N CYS A 99 -4.30 28.86 0.46
CA CYS A 99 -3.46 29.41 -0.61
C CYS A 99 -4.18 29.67 -1.95
N GLY A 100 -5.41 29.18 -2.15
CA GLY A 100 -6.19 29.39 -3.38
C GLY A 100 -5.62 28.71 -4.64
N VAL A 101 -4.64 27.82 -4.51
CA VAL A 101 -4.01 27.11 -5.62
C VAL A 101 -4.39 25.63 -5.53
N PHE A 102 -5.38 25.21 -6.33
CA PHE A 102 -5.73 23.81 -6.48
C PHE A 102 -5.05 23.23 -7.72
N PRO A 103 -4.22 22.18 -7.61
CA PRO A 103 -3.82 21.42 -8.79
C PRO A 103 -5.08 20.83 -9.44
N VAL A 104 -5.15 20.85 -10.78
CA VAL A 104 -6.36 20.50 -11.56
C VAL A 104 -6.96 19.13 -11.19
N GLY A 105 -6.14 18.17 -10.74
CA GLY A 105 -6.60 16.86 -10.27
C GLY A 105 -7.31 16.84 -8.91
N TYR A 106 -7.05 17.82 -8.03
CA TYR A 106 -7.69 17.92 -6.71
C TYR A 106 -9.07 18.57 -6.77
N VAL A 107 -9.34 19.41 -7.78
CA VAL A 107 -10.67 20.02 -8.01
C VAL A 107 -11.71 18.93 -8.28
N LEU A 108 -11.38 17.95 -9.12
CA LEU A 108 -12.26 16.82 -9.45
C LEU A 108 -12.62 15.96 -8.22
N LEU A 109 -11.66 15.70 -7.33
CA LEU A 109 -11.91 14.98 -6.07
C LEU A 109 -12.79 15.77 -5.09
N CYS A 110 -12.67 17.11 -5.10
CA CYS A 110 -13.50 17.98 -4.26
C CYS A 110 -14.95 18.03 -4.78
N GLU A 111 -15.16 18.09 -6.10
CA GLU A 111 -16.50 18.04 -6.70
C GLU A 111 -17.20 16.69 -6.43
N GLU A 112 -16.49 15.56 -6.57
CA GLU A 112 -17.05 14.24 -6.24
C GLU A 112 -17.36 14.09 -4.75
N MET A 113 -16.52 14.62 -3.85
CA MET A 113 -16.77 14.58 -2.41
C MET A 113 -17.91 15.49 -1.96
N MET A 114 -18.11 16.66 -2.59
CA MET A 114 -19.21 17.57 -2.25
C MET A 114 -20.59 17.02 -2.69
N LEU A 115 -20.63 16.13 -3.68
CA LEU A 115 -21.84 15.43 -4.12
C LEU A 115 -22.25 14.26 -3.20
N LEU A 116 -21.40 13.88 -2.24
CA LEU A 116 -21.63 12.78 -1.29
C LEU A 116 -21.98 13.26 0.13
N LEU A 117 -22.19 14.56 0.32
CA LEU A 117 -22.73 15.19 1.55
C LEU A 117 -24.12 15.79 1.26
#